data_AF-A0A2K2VJU3-F1
#
_entry.id   AF-A0A2K2VJU3-F1
#
_cell.length_a   1.000
_cell.length_b   1.000
_cell.length_c   1.000
_cell.angle_alpha   90.00
_cell.angle_beta   90.00
_cell.angle_gamma   90.00
#
_symmetry.space_group_name_H-M   'P 1'
#
loop_
_entity.id
_entity.type
_entity.pdbx_description
1 polymer ?
#
loop_
_entity_poly.entity_id
_entity_poly.type
_entity_poly.pdbx_seq_one_letter_code
_entity_poly.pdbx_strand_id
1 'polypeptide(L)'
;MSQDAKKQIHNQLRTMQDKYTYFILAISASAIALSVQITKNDVFSMSLIPLGLAVLFWALSFYFGCQYIKYMQSFLSSNYAYLNIQDGVHPKVGSNPMAINAASEGTMIAMEKNSESASFFSKWQFRLLILGGSSYIIWHLLEMTMRTIGQN
;
A
#
# COMPACT_ATOMS: atom_id res chain seq x y z
N MET A 1 3.53 13.67 -28.98
CA MET A 1 2.53 12.81 -28.29
C MET A 1 1.34 13.69 -27.91
N SER A 2 0.11 13.35 -28.32
CA SER A 2 -1.09 14.17 -28.02
C SER A 2 -1.34 14.29 -26.51
N GLN A 3 -1.95 15.40 -26.07
CA GLN A 3 -2.39 15.59 -24.67
C GLN A 3 -3.36 14.47 -24.23
N ASP A 4 -4.19 13.97 -25.16
CA ASP A 4 -5.10 12.86 -24.90
C ASP A 4 -4.34 11.56 -24.60
N ALA A 5 -3.25 11.30 -25.33
CA ALA A 5 -2.41 10.13 -25.09
C ALA A 5 -1.71 10.20 -23.72
N LYS A 6 -1.25 11.40 -23.30
CA LYS A 6 -0.69 11.61 -21.95
C LYS A 6 -1.72 11.32 -20.86
N LYS A 7 -2.93 11.86 -21.00
CA LYS A 7 -4.04 11.64 -20.06
C LYS A 7 -4.43 10.17 -19.98
N GLN A 8 -4.49 9.49 -21.13
CA GLN A 8 -4.82 8.07 -21.19
C GLN A 8 -3.77 7.21 -20.47
N ILE A 9 -2.47 7.45 -20.73
CA ILE A 9 -1.38 6.73 -20.05
C ILE A 9 -1.44 6.98 -18.54
N HIS A 10 -1.66 8.22 -18.11
CA HIS A 10 -1.79 8.55 -16.69
C HIS A 10 -2.93 7.76 -16.02
N ASN A 11 -4.10 7.72 -16.64
CA ASN A 11 -5.25 6.98 -16.13
C ASN A 11 -5.00 5.47 -16.09
N GLN A 12 -4.33 4.92 -17.10
CA GLN A 12 -3.96 3.50 -17.15
C GLN A 12 -2.96 3.15 -16.05
N LEU A 13 -1.88 3.92 -15.91
CA LEU A 13 -0.90 3.75 -14.84
C LEU A 13 -1.57 3.76 -13.48
N ARG A 14 -2.46 4.73 -13.25
CA ARG A 14 -3.18 4.84 -12.00
C ARG A 14 -4.06 3.62 -11.71
N THR A 15 -4.84 3.20 -12.70
CA THR A 15 -5.72 2.03 -12.59
C THR A 15 -4.92 0.76 -12.27
N MET A 16 -3.76 0.60 -12.90
CA MET A 16 -2.87 -0.54 -12.65
C MET A 16 -2.31 -0.53 -11.23
N GLN A 17 -1.90 0.63 -10.72
CA GLN A 17 -1.40 0.77 -9.35
C GLN A 17 -2.48 0.44 -8.32
N ASP A 18 -3.69 0.95 -8.47
CA ASP A 18 -4.79 0.67 -7.55
C ASP A 18 -5.11 -0.84 -7.52
N LYS A 19 -5.23 -1.47 -8.69
CA LYS A 19 -5.45 -2.93 -8.81
C LYS A 19 -4.34 -3.74 -8.13
N TYR A 20 -3.09 -3.32 -8.32
CA TYR A 20 -1.93 -3.99 -7.71
C TYR A 20 -1.96 -3.90 -6.18
N THR A 21 -2.28 -2.73 -5.62
CA THR A 21 -2.42 -2.56 -4.17
C THR A 21 -3.54 -3.44 -3.60
N TYR A 22 -4.71 -3.48 -4.23
CA TYR A 22 -5.82 -4.33 -3.77
C TYR A 22 -5.50 -5.82 -3.86
N PHE A 23 -4.76 -6.22 -4.90
CA PHE A 23 -4.27 -7.58 -5.02
C PHE A 23 -3.34 -7.96 -3.85
N ILE A 24 -2.39 -7.10 -3.48
CA ILE A 24 -1.51 -7.35 -2.33
C ILE A 24 -2.31 -7.37 -1.02
N LEU A 25 -3.27 -6.46 -0.83
CA LEU A 25 -4.15 -6.47 0.36
C LEU A 25 -4.89 -7.81 0.49
N ALA A 26 -5.41 -8.34 -0.61
CA ALA A 26 -6.09 -9.63 -0.63
C ALA A 26 -5.15 -10.79 -0.29
N ILE A 27 -3.92 -10.79 -0.83
CA ILE A 27 -2.92 -11.81 -0.48
C ILE A 27 -2.58 -11.73 1.01
N SER A 28 -2.27 -10.55 1.54
CA SER A 28 -1.92 -10.37 2.95
C SER A 28 -3.06 -10.86 3.87
N ALA A 29 -4.30 -10.47 3.58
CA ALA A 29 -5.46 -10.92 4.36
C ALA A 29 -5.67 -12.44 4.28
N SER A 30 -5.51 -13.04 3.10
CA SER A 30 -5.64 -14.48 2.89
C SER A 30 -4.54 -15.26 3.62
N ALA A 31 -3.29 -14.75 3.61
CA ALA A 31 -2.17 -15.37 4.30
C ALA A 31 -2.38 -15.34 5.83
N ILE A 32 -2.85 -14.21 6.38
CA ILE A 32 -3.22 -14.10 7.80
C ILE A 32 -4.33 -15.10 8.15
N ALA A 33 -5.39 -15.16 7.35
CA ALA A 33 -6.51 -16.08 7.57
C ALA A 33 -6.05 -17.55 7.54
N LEU A 34 -5.17 -17.91 6.59
CA LEU A 34 -4.59 -19.25 6.51
C LEU A 34 -3.76 -19.57 7.76
N SER A 35 -2.90 -18.65 8.22
CA SER A 35 -2.10 -18.87 9.45
C SER A 35 -2.96 -19.09 10.68
N VAL A 36 -4.05 -18.35 10.83
CA VAL A 36 -5.01 -18.57 11.92
C VAL A 36 -5.70 -19.93 11.78
N GLN A 37 -6.06 -20.33 10.56
CA GLN A 37 -6.73 -21.59 10.31
C GLN A 37 -5.86 -22.81 10.65
N ILE A 38 -4.57 -22.78 10.27
CA ILE A 38 -3.65 -23.89 10.53
C ILE A 38 -3.24 -23.98 12.01
N THR A 39 -3.22 -22.87 12.74
CA THR A 39 -2.82 -22.82 14.16
C THR A 39 -3.98 -22.94 15.14
N LYS A 40 -5.22 -23.08 14.66
CA LYS A 40 -6.42 -23.04 15.50
C LYS A 40 -6.42 -24.06 16.65
N ASN A 41 -5.82 -25.23 16.44
CA ASN A 41 -5.79 -26.32 17.41
C ASN A 41 -4.40 -26.53 18.04
N ASP A 42 -3.42 -25.67 17.72
CA ASP A 42 -2.05 -25.82 18.19
C ASP A 42 -1.87 -25.19 19.57
N VAL A 43 -1.09 -25.84 20.44
CA VAL A 43 -0.67 -25.26 21.71
C VAL A 43 0.47 -24.28 21.44
N PHE A 44 0.47 -23.14 22.15
CA PHE A 44 1.52 -22.14 22.00
C PHE A 44 2.90 -22.75 22.27
N SER A 45 3.70 -22.87 21.21
CA SER A 45 5.03 -23.47 21.21
C SER A 45 6.04 -22.49 20.63
N MET A 46 7.31 -22.59 21.05
CA MET A 46 8.41 -21.77 20.51
C MET A 46 8.59 -21.96 19.00
N SER A 47 8.12 -23.07 18.44
CA SER A 47 8.07 -23.30 16.99
C SER A 47 7.16 -22.33 16.25
N LEU A 48 6.20 -21.66 16.91
CA LEU A 48 5.26 -20.73 16.28
C LEU A 48 5.82 -19.32 16.15
N ILE A 49 6.98 -19.00 16.74
CA ILE A 49 7.58 -17.66 16.68
C ILE A 49 7.81 -17.20 15.22
N PRO A 50 8.40 -18.01 14.32
CA PRO A 50 8.62 -17.59 12.94
C PRO A 50 7.32 -17.38 12.15
N LEU A 51 6.26 -18.15 12.48
CA LEU A 51 4.93 -17.97 11.93
C LEU A 51 4.28 -16.67 12.44
N GLY A 52 4.38 -16.38 13.73
CA GLY A 52 3.90 -15.14 14.33
C GLY A 52 4.56 -13.91 13.70
N LEU A 53 5.87 -13.98 13.44
CA LEU A 53 6.59 -12.93 12.72
C LEU A 53 6.09 -12.77 11.27
N ALA A 54 5.78 -13.87 10.58
CA ALA A 54 5.18 -13.83 9.24
C ALA A 54 3.83 -13.09 9.25
N VAL A 55 2.97 -13.42 10.21
CA VAL A 55 1.67 -12.76 10.39
C VAL A 55 1.82 -11.28 10.69
N LEU A 56 2.78 -10.89 11.54
CA LEU A 56 3.07 -9.48 11.83
C LEU A 56 3.53 -8.73 10.56
N PHE A 57 4.38 -9.33 9.74
CA PHE A 57 4.78 -8.72 8.47
C PHE A 57 3.63 -8.58 7.48
N TRP A 58 2.75 -9.57 7.36
CA TRP A 58 1.55 -9.45 6.52
C TRP A 58 0.56 -8.42 7.05
N ALA A 59 0.37 -8.33 8.37
CA ALA A 59 -0.49 -7.32 9.00
C ALA A 59 0.06 -5.90 8.77
N LEU A 60 1.37 -5.71 8.91
CA LEU A 60 2.03 -4.45 8.57
C LEU A 60 1.86 -4.17 7.07
N SER A 61 2.13 -5.14 6.18
CA SER A 61 1.90 -4.99 4.74
C SER A 61 0.48 -4.51 4.44
N PHE A 62 -0.52 -5.10 5.09
CA PHE A 62 -1.92 -4.69 4.96
C PHE A 62 -2.13 -3.23 5.39
N TYR A 63 -1.61 -2.84 6.56
CA TYR A 63 -1.66 -1.47 7.05
C TYR A 63 -1.00 -0.47 6.08
N PHE A 64 0.18 -0.81 5.56
CA PHE A 64 0.88 0.02 4.57
C PHE A 64 0.04 0.18 3.29
N GLY A 65 -0.65 -0.87 2.84
CA GLY A 65 -1.60 -0.78 1.71
C GLY A 65 -2.77 0.17 1.96
N CYS A 66 -3.36 0.14 3.16
CA CYS A 66 -4.41 1.10 3.52
C CYS A 66 -3.89 2.55 3.55
N GLN A 67 -2.68 2.77 4.08
CA GLN A 67 -2.07 4.10 4.10
C GLN A 67 -1.77 4.61 2.70
N TYR A 68 -1.26 3.74 1.81
CA TYR A 68 -1.08 4.08 0.39
C TYR A 68 -2.38 4.60 -0.22
N ILE A 69 -3.50 3.88 -0.06
CA ILE A 69 -4.80 4.28 -0.62
C ILE A 69 -5.21 5.66 -0.08
N LYS A 70 -5.03 5.92 1.22
CA LYS A 70 -5.35 7.20 1.86
C LYS A 70 -4.54 8.38 1.30
N TYR A 71 -3.22 8.24 1.21
CA TYR A 71 -2.35 9.29 0.63
C TYR A 71 -2.66 9.51 -0.85
N MET A 72 -2.97 8.44 -1.55
CA MET A 72 -3.24 8.47 -2.96
C MET A 72 -4.61 9.10 -3.28
N GLN A 73 -5.61 8.93 -2.41
CA GLN A 73 -6.87 9.67 -2.45
C GLN A 73 -6.65 11.16 -2.16
N SER A 74 -5.81 11.48 -1.18
CA SER A 74 -5.46 12.87 -0.85
C SER A 74 -4.74 13.56 -2.02
N PHE A 75 -3.81 12.87 -2.68
CA PHE A 75 -3.16 13.34 -3.91
C PHE A 75 -4.16 13.68 -5.02
N LEU A 76 -5.12 12.78 -5.30
CA LEU A 76 -6.14 13.03 -6.33
C LEU A 76 -7.03 14.22 -5.97
N SER A 77 -7.41 14.33 -4.69
CA SER A 77 -8.21 15.46 -4.22
C SER A 77 -7.46 16.79 -4.37
N SER A 78 -6.17 16.82 -4.06
CA SER A 78 -5.32 18.01 -4.25
C SER A 78 -5.14 18.34 -5.74
N ASN A 79 -4.99 17.33 -6.60
CA ASN A 79 -4.89 17.52 -8.04
C ASN A 79 -6.18 18.10 -8.64
N TYR A 80 -7.33 17.61 -8.19
CA TYR A 80 -8.62 18.18 -8.59
C TYR A 80 -8.76 19.64 -8.13
N ALA A 81 -8.36 19.94 -6.90
CA ALA A 81 -8.35 21.32 -6.39
C ALA A 81 -7.40 22.22 -7.21
N TYR A 82 -6.22 21.73 -7.56
CA TYR A 82 -5.25 22.45 -8.39
C TYR A 82 -5.85 22.84 -9.76
N LEU A 83 -6.51 21.91 -10.45
CA LEU A 83 -7.17 22.19 -11.73
C LEU A 83 -8.25 23.27 -11.57
N ASN A 84 -9.09 23.17 -10.55
CA ASN A 84 -10.11 24.19 -10.26
C ASN A 84 -9.53 25.57 -9.91
N ILE A 85 -8.34 25.61 -9.28
CA ILE A 85 -7.63 26.85 -8.98
C ILE A 85 -7.10 27.48 -10.28
N GLN A 86 -6.51 26.68 -11.17
CA GLN A 86 -6.03 27.15 -12.46
C GLN A 86 -7.15 27.69 -13.35
N ASP A 87 -8.31 27.04 -13.31
CA ASP A 87 -9.52 27.46 -14.05
C ASP A 87 -10.22 28.68 -13.39
N GLY A 88 -9.72 29.17 -12.25
CA GLY A 88 -10.29 30.34 -11.55
C GLY A 88 -11.68 30.10 -10.94
N VAL A 89 -12.12 28.85 -10.85
CA VAL A 89 -13.43 28.43 -10.34
C VAL A 89 -13.41 28.06 -8.86
N HIS A 90 -12.24 28.05 -8.23
CA HIS A 90 -12.12 27.64 -6.83
C HIS A 90 -12.74 28.67 -5.86
N PRO A 91 -13.75 28.30 -5.04
CA PRO A 91 -14.60 29.25 -4.30
C PRO A 91 -13.85 30.09 -3.25
N LYS A 92 -12.69 29.61 -2.77
CA LYS A 92 -11.87 30.33 -1.78
C LYS A 92 -10.77 31.21 -2.39
N VAL A 93 -10.43 31.01 -3.66
CA VAL A 93 -9.32 31.70 -4.34
C VAL A 93 -9.86 32.77 -5.29
N GLY A 94 -10.99 32.48 -5.95
CA GLY A 94 -11.57 33.36 -6.96
C GLY A 94 -10.64 33.54 -8.17
N SER A 95 -10.72 34.70 -8.83
CA SER A 95 -9.99 34.98 -10.07
C SER A 95 -8.74 35.85 -9.89
N ASN A 96 -8.31 36.10 -8.64
CA ASN A 96 -7.14 36.95 -8.38
C ASN A 96 -5.85 36.21 -8.78
N PRO A 97 -5.04 36.73 -9.73
CA PRO A 97 -3.83 36.06 -10.20
C PRO A 97 -2.80 35.75 -9.12
N MET A 98 -2.60 36.64 -8.14
CA MET A 98 -1.67 36.37 -7.03
C MET A 98 -2.17 35.24 -6.12
N ALA A 99 -3.48 35.20 -5.86
CA ALA A 99 -4.08 34.15 -5.05
C ALA A 99 -4.07 32.80 -5.77
N ILE A 100 -4.30 32.79 -7.09
CA ILE A 100 -4.20 31.61 -7.95
C ILE A 100 -2.78 31.04 -7.91
N ASN A 101 -1.75 31.87 -8.08
CA ASN A 101 -0.36 31.41 -8.05
C ASN A 101 0.03 30.82 -6.69
N ALA A 102 -0.27 31.53 -5.60
CA ALA A 102 0.05 31.05 -4.25
C ALA A 102 -0.70 29.75 -3.88
N ALA A 103 -1.99 29.66 -4.24
CA ALA A 103 -2.78 28.46 -4.00
C ALA A 103 -2.31 27.28 -4.87
N SER A 104 -1.96 27.54 -6.13
CA SER A 104 -1.40 26.54 -7.05
C SER A 104 -0.11 25.95 -6.50
N GLU A 105 0.83 26.79 -6.09
CA GLU A 105 2.10 26.37 -5.50
C GLU A 105 1.88 25.54 -4.22
N GLY A 106 1.02 26.00 -3.31
CA GLY A 106 0.68 25.26 -2.09
C GLY A 106 0.08 23.89 -2.37
N THR A 107 -0.81 23.80 -3.37
CA THR A 107 -1.38 22.51 -3.78
C THR A 107 -0.37 21.59 -4.46
N MET A 108 0.58 22.13 -5.24
CA MET A 108 1.66 21.35 -5.83
C MET A 108 2.56 20.73 -4.75
N ILE A 109 2.98 21.52 -3.75
CA ILE A 109 3.77 21.02 -2.62
C ILE A 109 3.03 19.91 -1.87
N ALA A 110 1.72 20.07 -1.64
CA ALA A 110 0.91 19.04 -1.01
C ALA A 110 0.80 17.77 -1.86
N MET A 111 0.68 17.91 -3.19
CA MET A 111 0.66 16.79 -4.12
C MET A 111 1.99 16.03 -4.13
N GLU A 112 3.12 16.71 -4.20
CA GLU A 112 4.45 16.09 -4.17
C GLU A 112 4.64 15.28 -2.88
N LYS A 113 4.37 15.90 -1.72
CA LYS A 113 4.47 15.23 -0.41
C LYS A 113 3.56 13.99 -0.31
N ASN A 114 2.34 14.08 -0.81
CA ASN A 114 1.40 12.95 -0.81
C ASN A 114 1.84 11.83 -1.77
N SER A 115 2.39 12.19 -2.93
CA SER A 115 2.93 11.25 -3.91
C SER A 115 4.15 10.50 -3.38
N GLU A 116 5.09 11.21 -2.75
CA GLU A 116 6.26 10.60 -2.09
C GLU A 116 5.85 9.65 -0.98
N SER A 117 4.93 10.09 -0.12
CA SER A 117 4.38 9.26 0.96
C SER A 117 3.72 8.01 0.39
N ALA A 118 2.85 8.14 -0.62
CA ALA A 118 2.22 6.99 -1.28
C ALA A 118 3.29 6.03 -1.85
N SER A 119 4.28 6.54 -2.56
CA SER A 119 5.39 5.72 -3.11
C SER A 119 6.12 4.93 -2.01
N PHE A 120 6.39 5.57 -0.87
CA PHE A 120 6.97 4.91 0.30
C PHE A 120 6.09 3.77 0.81
N PHE A 121 4.79 4.03 1.04
CA PHE A 121 3.87 3.02 1.56
C PHE A 121 3.70 1.83 0.59
N SER A 122 3.63 2.08 -0.72
CA SER A 122 3.52 1.04 -1.75
C SER A 122 4.76 0.12 -1.77
N LYS A 123 5.96 0.69 -1.71
CA LYS A 123 7.22 -0.08 -1.68
C LYS A 123 7.32 -0.95 -0.42
N TRP A 124 6.96 -0.40 0.74
CA TRP A 124 7.01 -1.14 2.00
C TRP A 124 5.93 -2.21 2.12
N GLN A 125 4.73 -1.96 1.60
CA GLN A 125 3.67 -2.97 1.49
C GLN A 125 4.19 -4.24 0.80
N PHE A 126 4.84 -4.09 -0.36
CA PHE A 126 5.40 -5.22 -1.09
C PHE A 126 6.56 -5.90 -0.35
N ARG A 127 7.52 -5.13 0.18
CA ARG A 127 8.67 -5.69 0.92
C ARG A 127 8.23 -6.53 2.12
N LEU A 128 7.26 -6.02 2.89
CA LEU A 128 6.72 -6.72 4.05
C LEU A 128 5.95 -7.99 3.66
N LEU A 129 5.23 -7.96 2.54
CA LEU A 129 4.58 -9.16 2.01
C LEU A 129 5.59 -10.28 1.75
N ILE A 130 6.70 -9.94 1.08
CA ILE A 130 7.77 -10.89 0.76
C ILE A 130 8.46 -11.38 2.03
N LEU A 131 8.81 -10.49 2.96
CA LEU A 131 9.40 -10.86 4.24
C LEU A 131 8.50 -11.82 5.03
N GLY A 132 7.18 -11.58 5.05
CA GLY A 132 6.21 -12.49 5.66
C GLY A 132 6.20 -13.86 4.98
N GLY A 133 6.17 -13.89 3.65
CA GLY A 133 6.25 -15.12 2.86
C GLY A 133 7.53 -15.93 3.13
N SER A 134 8.68 -15.27 3.16
CA SER A 134 9.96 -15.92 3.48
C SER A 134 9.97 -16.47 4.91
N SER A 135 9.48 -15.71 5.89
CA SER A 135 9.38 -16.15 7.28
C SER A 135 8.46 -17.38 7.43
N TYR A 136 7.34 -17.41 6.71
CA TYR A 136 6.43 -18.56 6.65
C TYR A 136 7.10 -19.80 6.04
N ILE A 137 7.84 -19.67 4.94
CA ILE A 137 8.56 -20.80 4.32
C ILE A 137 9.59 -21.36 5.29
N ILE A 138 10.37 -20.50 5.97
CA ILE A 138 11.36 -20.93 6.97
C ILE A 138 10.67 -21.69 8.10
N TRP A 139 9.58 -21.13 8.63
CA TRP A 139 8.76 -21.80 9.65
C TRP A 139 8.32 -23.19 9.21
N HIS A 140 7.75 -23.30 8.01
CA HIS A 140 7.20 -24.55 7.51
C HIS A 140 8.27 -25.63 7.32
N LEU A 141 9.47 -25.26 6.84
CA LEU A 141 10.60 -26.17 6.71
C LEU A 141 11.13 -26.63 8.07
N LEU A 142 11.19 -25.74 9.06
CA LEU A 142 11.59 -26.10 10.43
C LEU A 142 10.60 -27.08 11.04
N GLU A 143 9.30 -26.83 10.89
CA GLU A 143 8.24 -27.70 11.38
C GLU A 143 8.31 -29.10 10.74
N MET A 144 8.48 -29.17 9.41
CA MET A 144 8.68 -30.44 8.72
C MET A 144 9.91 -31.19 9.23
N THR A 145 11.02 -30.49 9.45
CA THR A 145 12.26 -31.09 9.93
C THR A 145 12.09 -31.66 11.34
N MET A 146 11.44 -30.92 12.24
CA MET A 146 11.15 -31.41 13.60
C MET A 146 10.23 -32.62 13.62
N ARG A 147 9.21 -32.66 12.75
CA ARG A 147 8.33 -33.82 12.61
C ARG A 147 9.09 -35.06 12.11
N THR A 148 10.01 -34.89 11.15
CA THR A 148 10.83 -36.00 10.63
C THR A 148 11.83 -36.52 11.65
N ILE A 149 12.50 -35.64 12.40
CA ILE A 149 13.51 -36.06 13.40
C ILE A 149 12.85 -36.72 14.62
N GLY A 150 11.66 -36.27 15.04
CA GLY A 150 10.94 -36.84 16.19
C GLY A 150 10.27 -38.20 15.93
N GLN A 151 10.27 -38.69 14.68
CA GLN A 151 9.74 -40.00 14.30
C GLN A 151 10.81 -41.10 14.15
N ASN A 152 12.10 -40.75 14.26
CA ASN A 152 13.23 -41.68 14.33
C ASN A 152 13.72 -41.83 15.78
#